data_AF-A0A7S2Q7P8-F1
#
_entry.id   AF-A0A7S2Q7P8-F1
#
_cell.length_a   1.000
_cell.length_b   1.000
_cell.length_c   1.000
_cell.angle_alpha   90.00
_cell.angle_beta   90.00
_cell.angle_gamma   90.00
#
_symmetry.space_group_name_H-M   'P 1'
#
loop_
_entity.id
_entity.type
_entity.pdbx_description
1 polymer ?
#
loop_
_entity_poly.entity_id
_entity_poly.type
_entity_poly.pdbx_seq_one_letter_code
_entity_poly.pdbx_strand_id
1 'polypeptide(L)'
;SDFGYVDQMSLFFRIAWQVAQDGLVLISALFGILVLFGATFVYLFEAQCEAADAYGEVPDPHSNGATPCAAQSRFDSIPSSMWWATITLTTVGYGDMVPSTSMGKLVGGLVCFCGTLVLAVTAAQFSVSFYQEWANERSRSYFRRRCAGDPDAVREHQDIQGLLEDFRVSLDGLLQKVVVVSVEVGGGAPS
;
A
#
# COMPACT_ATOMS: atom_id res chain seq x y z
N SER A 1 36.05 15.18 11.43
CA SER A 1 34.62 15.39 11.72
C SER A 1 33.70 14.85 10.62
N ASP A 2 34.15 14.67 9.37
CA ASP A 2 33.30 14.14 8.28
C ASP A 2 33.00 12.63 8.34
N PHE A 3 33.91 11.81 8.90
CA PHE A 3 33.75 10.34 8.89
C PHE A 3 32.60 9.84 9.78
N GLY A 4 32.25 10.56 10.85
CA GLY A 4 31.12 10.19 11.72
C GLY A 4 29.74 10.54 11.14
N TYR A 5 29.66 11.52 10.24
CA TYR A 5 28.40 11.97 9.66
C TYR A 5 27.92 11.02 8.55
N VAL A 6 28.84 10.48 7.75
CA VAL A 6 28.53 9.49 6.71
C VAL A 6 27.99 8.19 7.32
N ASP A 7 28.59 7.76 8.44
CA ASP A 7 28.19 6.55 9.14
C ASP A 7 26.81 6.71 9.80
N GLN A 8 26.55 7.87 10.42
CA GLN A 8 25.22 8.23 10.93
C GLN A 8 24.17 8.31 9.83
N MET A 9 24.49 8.90 8.68
CA MET A 9 23.55 9.02 7.56
C MET A 9 23.17 7.63 7.02
N SER A 10 24.14 6.72 6.93
CA SER A 10 23.90 5.34 6.46
C SER A 10 23.10 4.51 7.45
N LEU A 11 23.31 4.69 8.75
CA LEU A 11 22.53 4.05 9.83
C LEU A 11 21.08 4.53 9.78
N PHE A 12 20.88 5.85 9.63
CA PHE A 12 19.56 6.46 9.50
C PHE A 12 18.83 5.93 8.27
N PHE A 13 19.51 5.86 7.12
CA PHE A 13 18.94 5.29 5.90
C PHE A 13 18.55 3.83 6.05
N ARG A 14 19.36 3.00 6.71
CA ARG A 14 19.03 1.58 6.94
C ARG A 14 17.80 1.41 7.83
N ILE A 15 17.73 2.16 8.94
CA ILE A 15 16.60 2.08 9.88
C ILE A 15 15.33 2.65 9.23
N ALA A 16 15.42 3.81 8.59
CA ALA A 16 14.32 4.41 7.86
C ALA A 16 13.82 3.52 6.71
N TRP A 17 14.74 2.86 6.00
CA TRP A 17 14.41 1.90 4.94
C TRP A 17 13.69 0.67 5.48
N GLN A 18 14.13 0.15 6.63
CA GLN A 18 13.53 -1.02 7.24
C GLN A 18 12.11 -0.73 7.77
N VAL A 19 11.92 0.42 8.43
CA VAL A 19 10.58 0.88 8.89
C VAL A 19 9.66 1.17 7.71
N ALA A 20 10.19 1.69 6.60
CA ALA A 20 9.42 1.91 5.38
C ALA A 20 9.01 0.59 4.69
N GLN A 21 9.85 -0.46 4.75
CA GLN A 21 9.58 -1.72 4.03
C GLN A 21 8.34 -2.46 4.53
N ASP A 22 8.05 -2.48 5.83
CA ASP A 22 6.96 -3.29 6.38
C ASP A 22 5.57 -2.87 5.86
N GLY A 23 5.34 -1.57 5.68
CA GLY A 23 4.10 -1.05 5.09
C GLY A 23 4.13 -0.95 3.56
N LEU A 24 5.30 -0.63 2.98
CA LEU A 24 5.42 -0.35 1.55
C LEU A 24 5.41 -1.62 0.69
N VAL A 25 5.84 -2.77 1.23
CA VAL A 25 5.77 -4.06 0.52
C VAL A 25 4.32 -4.49 0.26
N LEU A 26 3.43 -4.32 1.23
CA LEU A 26 2.01 -4.63 1.04
C LEU A 26 1.40 -3.73 -0.04
N ILE A 27 1.71 -2.44 0.00
CA ILE A 27 1.15 -1.48 -0.94
C ILE A 27 1.73 -1.68 -2.35
N SER A 28 3.01 -2.01 -2.48
CA SER A 28 3.63 -2.33 -3.78
C SER A 28 3.10 -3.64 -4.36
N ALA A 29 2.82 -4.64 -3.51
CA ALA A 29 2.14 -5.87 -3.93
C ALA A 29 0.71 -5.58 -4.41
N LEU A 30 -0.05 -4.78 -3.68
CA LEU A 30 -1.40 -4.36 -4.09
C LEU A 30 -1.38 -3.58 -5.40
N PHE A 31 -0.40 -2.68 -5.58
CA PHE A 31 -0.19 -1.93 -6.81
C PHE A 31 0.10 -2.87 -7.99
N GLY A 32 1.03 -3.82 -7.82
CA GLY A 32 1.35 -4.82 -8.85
C GLY A 32 0.14 -5.69 -9.21
N ILE A 33 -0.62 -6.16 -8.21
CA ILE A 33 -1.85 -6.92 -8.43
C ILE A 33 -2.88 -6.08 -9.20
N LEU A 34 -3.02 -4.79 -8.88
CA LEU A 34 -3.99 -3.92 -9.55
C LEU A 34 -3.59 -3.61 -11.01
N VAL A 35 -2.30 -3.49 -11.29
CA VAL A 35 -1.78 -3.39 -12.67
C VAL A 35 -2.04 -4.68 -13.45
N LEU A 36 -1.75 -5.84 -12.86
CA LEU A 36 -1.98 -7.14 -13.51
C LEU A 36 -3.47 -7.38 -13.77
N PHE A 37 -4.31 -7.12 -12.77
CA PHE A 37 -5.76 -7.29 -12.87
C PHE A 37 -6.36 -6.27 -13.87
N GLY A 38 -5.97 -5.00 -13.80
CA GLY A 38 -6.42 -3.96 -14.72
C GLY A 38 -6.02 -4.24 -16.17
N ALA A 39 -4.77 -4.63 -16.41
CA ALA A 39 -4.27 -5.01 -17.74
C ALA A 39 -5.00 -6.26 -18.28
N THR A 40 -5.21 -7.27 -17.44
CA THR A 40 -5.90 -8.50 -17.83
C THR A 40 -7.36 -8.22 -18.17
N PHE A 41 -8.09 -7.49 -17.32
CA PHE A 41 -9.50 -7.18 -17.56
C PHE A 41 -9.69 -6.32 -18.81
N VAL A 42 -8.88 -5.27 -18.99
CA VAL A 42 -8.96 -4.43 -20.19
C VAL A 42 -8.57 -5.21 -21.45
N TYR A 43 -7.53 -6.04 -21.38
CA TYR A 43 -7.18 -6.94 -22.48
C TYR A 43 -8.32 -7.89 -22.83
N LEU A 44 -8.97 -8.52 -21.85
CA LEU A 44 -10.10 -9.42 -22.10
C LEU A 44 -11.27 -8.70 -22.77
N PHE A 45 -11.65 -7.51 -22.27
CA PHE A 45 -12.78 -6.76 -22.83
C PHE A 45 -12.48 -6.19 -24.21
N GLU A 46 -11.26 -5.72 -24.46
CA GLU A 46 -10.86 -5.24 -25.79
C GLU A 46 -10.65 -6.40 -26.77
N ALA A 47 -10.19 -7.57 -26.32
CA ALA A 47 -10.08 -8.77 -27.16
C ALA A 47 -11.46 -9.28 -27.63
N GLN A 48 -12.53 -9.07 -26.85
CA GLN A 48 -13.90 -9.36 -27.33
C GLN A 48 -14.33 -8.40 -28.45
N CYS A 49 -13.81 -7.18 -28.47
CA CYS A 49 -14.10 -6.20 -29.51
C CYS A 49 -13.43 -6.58 -30.84
N GLU A 50 -12.17 -7.01 -30.77
CA GLU A 50 -11.42 -7.51 -31.92
C GLU A 50 -12.09 -8.76 -32.52
N ALA A 51 -12.62 -9.64 -31.68
CA ALA A 51 -13.41 -10.80 -32.11
C ALA A 51 -14.79 -10.43 -32.71
N ALA A 52 -15.41 -9.33 -32.24
CA ALA A 52 -16.68 -8.84 -32.79
C ALA A 52 -16.50 -8.23 -34.19
N ASP A 53 -15.40 -7.51 -34.43
CA ASP A 53 -15.07 -6.97 -35.76
C ASP A 53 -14.70 -8.08 -36.77
N ALA A 54 -14.14 -9.21 -36.31
CA ALA A 54 -13.87 -10.37 -37.17
C ALA A 54 -15.14 -11.07 -37.69
N TYR A 55 -16.30 -10.82 -37.09
CA TYR A 55 -17.60 -11.37 -37.50
C TYR A 55 -18.56 -10.29 -38.07
N GLY A 56 -18.10 -9.04 -38.15
CA GLY A 56 -18.85 -7.90 -38.68
C GLY A 56 -18.94 -7.93 -40.22
N GLU A 57 -20.12 -7.59 -40.72
CA GLU A 57 -20.53 -7.64 -42.13
C GLU A 57 -19.55 -6.98 -43.12
N VAL A 58 -19.61 -7.49 -44.36
CA VAL A 58 -18.98 -6.94 -45.57
C VAL A 58 -19.16 -5.41 -45.61
N PRO A 59 -18.08 -4.62 -45.77
CA PRO A 59 -18.18 -3.17 -45.74
C PRO A 59 -19.05 -2.66 -46.89
N ASP A 60 -20.15 -2.03 -46.53
CA ASP A 60 -21.02 -1.26 -47.41
C ASP A 60 -20.25 -0.06 -48.00
N PRO A 61 -20.25 0.15 -49.33
CA PRO A 61 -19.38 1.10 -50.02
C PRO A 61 -19.78 2.58 -49.84
N HIS A 62 -20.70 2.88 -48.93
CA HIS A 62 -21.20 4.24 -48.68
C HIS A 62 -21.21 4.67 -47.22
N SER A 63 -20.69 3.87 -46.30
CA SER A 63 -20.36 4.37 -44.96
C SER A 63 -18.90 4.83 -44.92
N ASN A 64 -18.63 5.86 -44.13
CA ASN A 64 -17.28 6.32 -43.82
C ASN A 64 -16.65 5.32 -42.80
N GLY A 65 -16.68 4.03 -43.17
CA GLY A 65 -16.68 2.85 -42.32
C GLY A 65 -15.36 2.57 -41.63
N ALA A 66 -14.96 3.46 -40.74
CA ALA A 66 -14.13 3.08 -39.61
C ALA A 66 -15.08 2.61 -38.50
N THR A 67 -15.15 1.31 -38.27
CA THR A 67 -15.65 0.78 -37.00
C THR A 67 -14.86 1.49 -35.88
N PRO A 68 -15.53 2.18 -34.94
CA PRO A 68 -14.86 3.05 -33.96
C PRO A 68 -13.91 2.29 -33.01
N CYS A 69 -13.98 0.95 -33.04
CA CYS A 69 -13.20 0.00 -32.28
C CYS A 69 -11.73 -0.10 -32.76
N ALA A 70 -11.52 -0.23 -34.07
CA ALA A 70 -10.22 -0.61 -34.66
C ALA A 70 -9.19 0.53 -34.74
N ALA A 71 -9.63 1.79 -34.67
CA ALA A 71 -8.73 2.93 -34.89
C ALA A 71 -7.88 3.31 -33.65
N GLN A 72 -8.29 2.92 -32.43
CA GLN A 72 -7.67 3.37 -31.17
C GLN A 72 -7.26 2.26 -30.20
N SER A 73 -7.76 1.03 -30.37
CA SER A 73 -7.42 -0.12 -29.53
C SER A 73 -6.16 -0.82 -30.07
N ARG A 74 -4.96 -0.42 -29.63
CA ARG A 74 -3.69 -1.07 -30.00
C ARG A 74 -3.20 -2.06 -28.95
N PHE A 75 -4.11 -2.83 -28.37
CA PHE A 75 -3.76 -3.85 -27.39
C PHE A 75 -3.26 -5.14 -28.06
N ASP A 76 -2.25 -5.02 -28.92
CA ASP A 76 -1.73 -6.11 -29.77
C ASP A 76 -1.13 -7.27 -28.96
N SER A 77 -0.73 -7.06 -27.71
CA SER A 77 -0.08 -8.09 -26.89
C SER A 77 -0.25 -7.82 -25.38
N ILE A 78 -0.10 -8.86 -24.56
CA ILE A 78 -0.16 -8.76 -23.09
C ILE A 78 0.77 -7.66 -22.53
N PRO A 79 2.01 -7.46 -23.04
CA PRO A 79 2.87 -6.38 -22.57
C PRO A 79 2.36 -4.96 -22.90
N SER A 80 1.60 -4.77 -23.99
CA SER A 80 1.07 -3.44 -24.35
C SER A 80 -0.10 -3.04 -23.45
N SER A 81 -0.94 -3.98 -23.03
CA SER A 81 -1.98 -3.74 -22.02
C SER A 81 -1.39 -3.49 -20.62
N MET A 82 -0.28 -4.17 -20.27
CA MET A 82 0.48 -3.87 -19.05
C MET A 82 1.06 -2.46 -19.06
N TRP A 83 1.62 -2.01 -20.20
CA TRP A 83 2.11 -0.64 -20.36
C TRP A 83 0.99 0.37 -20.13
N TRP A 84 -0.15 0.22 -20.82
CA TRP A 84 -1.31 1.08 -20.65
C TRP A 84 -1.80 1.10 -19.19
N ALA A 85 -1.93 -0.06 -18.55
CA ALA A 85 -2.35 -0.16 -17.16
C ALA A 85 -1.35 0.54 -16.23
N THR A 86 -0.05 0.40 -16.48
CA THR A 86 1.00 1.05 -15.71
C THR A 86 0.91 2.57 -15.81
N ILE A 87 0.90 3.14 -17.03
CA ILE A 87 0.89 4.60 -17.22
C ILE A 87 -0.41 5.24 -16.73
N THR A 88 -1.52 4.51 -16.81
CA THR A 88 -2.84 4.95 -16.36
C THR A 88 -2.88 4.96 -14.84
N LEU A 89 -2.35 3.92 -14.22
CA LEU A 89 -2.34 3.76 -12.78
C LEU A 89 -1.31 4.67 -12.08
N THR A 90 -0.21 5.02 -12.77
CA THR A 90 0.71 6.09 -12.35
C THR A 90 0.21 7.50 -12.70
N THR A 91 -1.01 7.65 -13.23
CA THR A 91 -1.62 8.93 -13.63
C THR A 91 -0.86 9.71 -14.72
N VAL A 92 0.06 9.06 -15.43
CA VAL A 92 0.83 9.68 -16.53
C VAL A 92 -0.05 9.84 -17.76
N GLY A 93 -0.74 8.77 -18.16
CA GLY A 93 -1.76 8.80 -19.22
C GLY A 93 -1.31 9.43 -20.53
N TYR A 94 -0.30 8.85 -21.19
CA TYR A 94 0.21 9.35 -22.48
C TYR A 94 -0.86 9.44 -23.58
N GLY A 95 -1.93 8.64 -23.49
CA GLY A 95 -3.02 8.62 -24.46
C GLY A 95 -2.63 7.99 -25.80
N ASP A 96 -1.52 7.26 -25.84
CA ASP A 96 -1.03 6.47 -26.97
C ASP A 96 -1.95 5.28 -27.28
N MET A 97 -2.55 4.71 -26.25
CA MET A 97 -3.52 3.61 -26.34
C MET A 97 -4.64 3.87 -25.34
N VAL A 98 -5.90 3.60 -25.73
CA VAL A 98 -7.07 3.82 -24.87
C VAL A 98 -8.11 2.73 -25.17
N PRO A 99 -8.76 2.15 -24.14
CA PRO A 99 -9.87 1.21 -24.38
C PRO A 99 -10.98 1.89 -25.17
N SER A 100 -11.34 1.28 -26.30
CA SER A 100 -12.38 1.78 -27.20
C SER A 100 -13.77 1.35 -26.73
N THR A 101 -13.85 0.17 -26.11
CA THR A 101 -15.09 -0.48 -25.67
C THR A 101 -15.77 0.25 -24.51
N SER A 102 -17.10 0.25 -24.51
CA SER A 102 -17.88 0.81 -23.40
C SER A 102 -17.58 0.12 -22.06
N MET A 103 -17.34 -1.20 -22.07
CA MET A 103 -16.99 -1.95 -20.87
C MET A 103 -15.53 -1.72 -20.43
N GLY A 104 -14.59 -1.67 -21.38
CA GLY A 104 -13.19 -1.34 -21.09
C GLY A 104 -13.03 0.06 -20.51
N LYS A 105 -13.83 1.04 -20.95
CA LYS A 105 -13.89 2.39 -20.36
C LYS A 105 -14.39 2.38 -18.91
N LEU A 106 -15.43 1.61 -18.60
CA LEU A 106 -15.96 1.50 -17.24
C LEU A 106 -14.93 0.86 -16.29
N VAL A 107 -14.32 -0.24 -16.72
CA VAL A 107 -13.25 -0.91 -15.97
C VAL A 107 -12.03 -0.01 -15.81
N GLY A 108 -11.61 0.67 -16.89
CA GLY A 108 -10.50 1.62 -16.86
C GLY A 108 -10.74 2.77 -15.88
N GLY A 109 -11.97 3.28 -15.81
CA GLY A 109 -12.36 4.28 -14.82
C GLY A 109 -12.24 3.78 -13.37
N LEU A 110 -12.70 2.54 -13.10
CA LEU A 110 -12.55 1.92 -11.78
C LEU A 110 -11.08 1.70 -11.40
N VAL A 111 -10.28 1.21 -12.35
CA VAL A 111 -8.83 1.00 -12.18
C VAL A 111 -8.11 2.32 -11.90
N CYS A 112 -8.43 3.40 -12.62
CA CYS A 112 -7.91 4.75 -12.35
C CYS A 112 -8.23 5.20 -10.92
N PHE A 113 -9.48 5.03 -10.49
CA PHE A 113 -9.92 5.47 -9.16
C PHE A 113 -9.21 4.67 -8.06
N CYS A 114 -9.20 3.34 -8.16
CA CYS A 114 -8.50 2.48 -7.21
C CYS A 114 -6.98 2.75 -7.20
N GLY A 115 -6.36 2.93 -8.35
CA GLY A 115 -4.94 3.27 -8.47
C GLY A 115 -4.59 4.58 -7.77
N THR A 116 -5.42 5.61 -7.93
CA THR A 116 -5.26 6.91 -7.27
C THR A 116 -5.37 6.78 -5.74
N LEU A 117 -6.30 5.97 -5.24
CA LEU A 117 -6.42 5.70 -3.80
C LEU A 117 -5.17 5.01 -3.25
N VAL A 118 -4.63 4.03 -3.98
CA VAL A 118 -3.39 3.34 -3.59
C VAL A 118 -2.21 4.33 -3.54
N LEU A 119 -2.06 5.20 -4.54
CA LEU A 119 -1.04 6.25 -4.54
C LEU A 119 -1.20 7.21 -3.36
N ALA A 120 -2.43 7.63 -3.05
CA ALA A 120 -2.69 8.47 -1.88
C ALA A 120 -2.25 7.79 -0.57
N VAL A 121 -2.53 6.48 -0.43
CA VAL A 121 -2.11 5.70 0.74
C VAL A 121 -0.58 5.57 0.81
N THR A 122 0.13 5.39 -0.31
CA THR A 122 1.60 5.35 -0.30
C THR A 122 2.20 6.65 0.23
N ALA A 123 1.71 7.80 -0.23
CA ALA A 123 2.18 9.12 0.19
C ALA A 123 1.86 9.40 1.67
N ALA A 124 0.67 8.99 2.12
CA ALA A 124 0.25 9.11 3.52
C ALA A 124 1.13 8.24 4.44
N GLN A 125 1.40 6.98 4.06
CA GLN A 125 2.23 6.07 4.85
C GLN A 125 3.67 6.58 4.98
N PHE A 126 4.23 7.12 3.90
CA PHE A 126 5.54 7.76 3.93
C PHE A 126 5.57 8.93 4.91
N SER A 127 4.54 9.77 4.86
CA SER A 127 4.40 10.93 5.75
C SER A 127 4.31 10.50 7.21
N VAL A 128 3.45 9.53 7.54
CA VAL A 128 3.29 9.02 8.92
C VAL A 128 4.61 8.46 9.46
N SER A 129 5.33 7.66 8.66
CA SER A 129 6.61 7.07 9.06
C SER A 129 7.65 8.16 9.36
N PHE A 130 7.71 9.19 8.51
CA PHE A 130 8.59 10.33 8.72
C PHE A 130 8.20 11.14 9.97
N TYR A 131 6.91 11.39 10.18
CA TYR A 131 6.41 12.12 11.36
C TYR A 131 6.70 11.36 12.66
N GLN A 132 6.56 10.03 12.66
CA GLN A 132 6.88 9.19 13.83
C GLN A 132 8.36 9.30 14.19
N GLU A 133 9.26 9.19 13.22
CA GLU A 133 10.69 9.29 13.47
C GLU A 133 11.07 10.69 13.96
N TRP A 134 10.53 11.73 13.34
CA TRP A 134 10.75 13.11 13.76
C TRP A 134 10.24 13.38 15.19
N ALA A 135 9.07 12.85 15.55
CA ALA A 135 8.51 12.96 16.90
C ALA A 135 9.36 12.18 17.93
N ASN A 136 9.87 11.01 17.57
CA ASN A 136 10.76 10.20 18.40
C ASN A 136 12.10 10.91 18.66
N GLU A 137 12.74 11.44 17.61
CA GLU A 137 14.00 12.18 17.71
C GLU A 137 13.86 13.41 18.62
N ARG A 138 12.74 14.12 18.48
CA ARG A 138 12.43 15.28 19.31
C ARG A 138 12.23 14.90 20.77
N SER A 139 11.52 13.79 21.04
CA SER A 139 11.32 13.25 22.39
C SER A 139 12.64 12.83 23.05
N ARG A 140 13.52 12.14 22.29
CA ARG A 140 14.87 11.77 22.76
C ARG A 140 15.73 12.99 23.07
N SER A 141 15.64 14.02 22.24
CA SER A 141 16.38 15.27 22.45
C SER A 141 15.90 16.04 23.68
N TYR A 142 14.58 16.09 23.91
CA TYR A 142 14.00 16.66 25.13
C TYR A 142 14.45 15.90 26.38
N PHE A 143 14.36 14.56 26.36
CA PHE A 143 14.81 13.73 27.48
C PHE A 143 16.30 13.92 27.75
N ARG A 144 17.15 13.84 26.71
CA ARG A 144 18.60 14.05 26.84
C ARG A 144 18.94 15.41 27.48
N ARG A 145 18.25 16.49 27.08
CA ARG A 145 18.44 17.82 27.67
C ARG A 145 18.01 17.88 29.14
N ARG A 146 16.90 17.23 29.50
CA ARG A 146 16.40 17.19 30.88
C ARG A 146 17.36 16.42 31.79
N CYS A 147 17.82 15.25 31.36
CA CYS A 147 18.76 14.42 32.09
C CYS A 147 20.17 15.03 32.19
N ALA A 148 20.57 15.86 31.23
CA ALA A 148 21.84 16.59 31.29
C ALA A 148 21.81 17.71 32.36
N GLY A 149 20.63 18.24 32.70
CA GLY A 149 20.46 19.24 33.75
C GLY A 149 20.11 18.64 35.13
N ASP A 150 19.55 17.43 35.16
CA ASP A 150 19.05 16.79 36.37
C ASP A 150 19.22 15.25 36.29
N PRO A 151 20.20 14.66 36.99
CA PRO A 151 20.42 13.21 37.00
C PRO A 151 19.31 12.43 37.73
N ASP A 152 18.56 13.06 38.64
CA ASP A 152 17.47 12.39 39.37
C ASP A 152 16.26 12.15 38.45
N ALA A 153 16.07 12.99 37.43
CA ALA A 153 15.03 12.82 36.41
C ALA A 153 15.20 11.53 35.59
N VAL A 154 16.42 10.99 35.44
CA VAL A 154 16.64 9.67 34.79
C VAL A 154 16.12 8.54 35.67
N ARG A 155 16.41 8.61 36.97
CA ARG A 155 16.04 7.60 37.97
C ARG A 155 14.53 7.47 38.10
N GLU A 156 13.85 8.60 38.20
CA GLU A 156 12.39 8.64 38.29
C GLU A 156 11.74 8.00 37.06
N HIS A 157 12.28 8.25 35.86
CA HIS A 157 11.78 7.65 34.63
C HIS A 157 12.03 6.13 34.56
N GLN A 158 13.15 5.63 35.11
CA GLN A 158 13.40 4.19 35.22
C GLN A 158 12.44 3.52 36.21
N ASP A 159 12.19 4.12 37.37
CA ASP A 159 11.28 3.57 38.38
C ASP A 159 9.84 3.48 37.86
N ILE A 160 9.35 4.53 37.17
CA ILE A 160 8.00 4.53 36.57
C ILE A 160 7.87 3.43 35.51
N GLN A 161 8.88 3.26 34.64
CA GLN A 161 8.87 2.20 33.62
C GLN A 161 8.87 0.81 34.28
N GLY A 162 9.69 0.60 35.32
CA GLY A 162 9.71 -0.65 36.07
C GLY A 162 8.36 -0.98 36.71
N LEU A 163 7.72 -0.01 37.35
CA LEU A 163 6.39 -0.20 37.95
C LEU A 163 5.32 -0.54 36.91
N LEU A 164 5.37 0.07 35.72
CA LEU A 164 4.44 -0.25 34.62
C LEU A 164 4.66 -1.67 34.09
N GLU A 165 5.92 -2.09 33.96
CA GLU A 165 6.28 -3.44 33.55
C GLU A 165 5.74 -4.48 34.55
N ASP A 166 5.96 -4.24 35.85
CA ASP A 166 5.46 -5.09 36.93
C ASP A 166 3.92 -5.17 36.93
N PHE A 167 3.26 -4.03 36.73
CA PHE A 167 1.80 -3.97 36.66
C PHE A 167 1.26 -4.76 35.46
N ARG A 168 1.92 -4.65 34.30
CA ARG A 168 1.56 -5.38 33.09
C ARG A 168 1.72 -6.89 33.28
N VAL A 169 2.84 -7.35 33.83
CA VAL A 169 3.08 -8.76 34.16
C VAL A 169 2.03 -9.30 35.13
N SER A 170 1.68 -8.49 36.14
CA SER A 170 0.63 -8.84 37.11
C SER A 170 -0.74 -8.99 36.44
N LEU A 171 -1.10 -8.06 35.55
CA LEU A 171 -2.34 -8.12 34.76
C LEU A 171 -2.41 -9.36 33.89
N ASP A 172 -1.35 -9.68 33.15
CA ASP A 172 -1.30 -10.87 32.29
C ASP A 172 -1.45 -12.16 33.12
N GLY A 173 -0.82 -12.20 34.30
CA GLY A 173 -0.98 -13.31 35.25
C GLY A 173 -2.40 -13.44 35.81
N LEU A 174 -3.10 -12.33 36.06
CA LEU A 174 -4.51 -12.34 36.49
C LEU A 174 -5.43 -12.78 35.37
N LEU A 175 -5.22 -12.30 34.14
CA LEU A 175 -6.01 -12.69 32.98
C LEU A 175 -5.89 -14.19 32.71
N GLN A 176 -4.69 -14.75 32.80
CA GLN A 176 -4.49 -16.19 32.62
C GLN A 176 -5.22 -17.00 33.69
N LYS A 177 -5.22 -16.55 34.95
CA LYS A 177 -5.97 -17.20 36.04
C LYS A 177 -7.49 -17.14 35.83
N VAL A 178 -8.02 -16.00 35.40
CA VAL A 178 -9.46 -15.84 35.10
C VAL A 178 -9.86 -16.73 33.92
N VAL A 179 -9.05 -16.80 32.87
CA VAL A 179 -9.30 -17.68 31.70
C VAL A 179 -9.38 -19.15 32.13
N VAL A 180 -8.47 -19.60 33.00
CA VAL A 180 -8.49 -20.98 33.52
C VAL A 180 -9.78 -21.26 34.32
N VAL A 181 -10.16 -20.35 35.22
CA VAL A 181 -11.40 -20.49 36.02
C VAL A 181 -12.65 -20.52 35.13
N SER A 182 -12.71 -19.70 34.07
CA SER A 182 -13.83 -19.73 33.12
C SER A 182 -13.94 -21.05 32.34
N VAL A 183 -12.82 -21.70 32.00
CA VAL A 183 -12.81 -23.01 31.35
C VAL A 183 -13.29 -24.10 32.31
N GLU A 184 -12.87 -24.04 33.57
CA GLU A 184 -13.23 -25.04 34.60
C GLU A 184 -14.73 -24.97 34.96
N VAL A 185 -15.31 -23.76 34.99
CA VAL A 185 -16.75 -23.55 35.20
C VAL A 185 -17.58 -23.92 33.96
N GLY A 186 -17.04 -23.75 32.74
CA GLY A 186 -17.71 -24.10 31.48
C GLY A 186 -17.71 -25.60 31.15
N GLY A 187 -16.78 -26.38 31.70
CA GLY A 187 -16.70 -27.84 31.50
C GLY A 187 -17.62 -28.67 32.41
N GLY A 188 -18.29 -28.04 33.38
CA GLY A 188 -19.18 -28.68 34.35
C GLY A 188 -20.65 -28.65 33.95
N ALA A 189 -21.00 -29.12 32.75
CA ALA A 189 -22.39 -29.41 32.39
C ALA A 189 -22.59 -30.93 32.33
N PRO A 190 -23.14 -31.58 33.38
CA PRO A 190 -23.48 -32.99 33.32
C PRO A 190 -24.72 -33.24 32.44
N SER A 191 -24.60 -34.31 31.66
CA SER A 191 -25.65 -35.06 30.94
C SER A 191 -26.87 -35.39 31.80
#